data_AF-A0A663LWR9-F1
#
_entry.id   AF-A0A663LWR9-F1
#
_cell.length_a   1.000
_cell.length_b   1.000
_cell.length_c   1.000
_cell.angle_alpha   90.00
_cell.angle_beta   90.00
_cell.angle_gamma   90.00
#
_symmetry.space_group_name_H-M   'P 1'
#
loop_
_entity.id
_entity.type
_entity.pdbx_description
1 polymer ?
#
loop_
_entity_poly.entity_id
_entity_poly.type
_entity_poly.pdbx_seq_one_letter_code
_entity_poly.pdbx_strand_id
1 'polypeptide(L)'
;SYIGTLLQTTDPTAPRRHGTAPHGPGENVRAVVALNEEYETRFLCCSAQEWEAMGVEQLRLSTVDLTGVPTLENLRKGVEFILKHRACGNSVYVHCKAGRSRSATLVAAYLIQVHHWSPQEAIEAIAKIRPHILIRHKQVQVLETFHRNMLTRTTAYQKAHTSSAEV
;
A
#
# COMPACT_ATOMS: atom_id res chain seq x y z
N SER A 1 -8.28 6.69 11.75
CA SER A 1 -7.29 7.36 10.86
C SER A 1 -7.06 6.51 9.64
N TYR A 2 -7.05 7.08 8.41
CA TYR A 2 -6.92 6.33 7.14
C TYR A 2 -5.72 5.37 7.09
N ILE A 3 -4.62 5.72 7.77
CA ILE A 3 -3.41 4.87 7.89
C ILE A 3 -3.68 3.55 8.64
N GLY A 4 -4.60 3.55 9.61
CA GLY A 4 -5.00 2.36 10.35
C GLY A 4 -5.74 1.34 9.48
N THR A 5 -6.61 1.80 8.60
CA THR A 5 -7.34 0.97 7.63
C THR A 5 -6.41 0.43 6.52
N LEU A 6 -5.40 1.23 6.12
CA LEU A 6 -4.36 0.77 5.18
C LEU A 6 -3.49 -0.34 5.79
N LEU A 7 -3.19 -0.30 7.08
CA LEU A 7 -2.29 -1.26 7.73
C LEU A 7 -3.06 -2.30 8.54
N GLN A 8 -4.05 -2.96 7.97
CA GLN A 8 -4.70 -4.05 8.69
C GLN A 8 -4.05 -5.40 8.36
N THR A 9 -4.09 -6.30 9.34
CA THR A 9 -3.67 -7.71 9.20
C THR A 9 -4.90 -8.56 9.39
N THR A 10 -5.15 -9.49 8.47
CA THR A 10 -5.95 -10.66 8.81
C THR A 10 -5.16 -11.41 9.87
N ASP A 11 -5.67 -11.46 11.09
CA ASP A 11 -5.21 -12.42 12.08
C ASP A 11 -5.50 -13.82 11.51
N PRO A 12 -4.49 -14.64 11.21
CA PRO A 12 -4.71 -15.99 10.67
C PRO A 12 -5.40 -16.93 11.67
N THR A 13 -5.57 -16.52 12.94
CA THR A 13 -6.26 -17.28 14.00
C THR A 13 -7.71 -16.82 14.25
N ALA A 14 -8.16 -15.73 13.62
CA ALA A 14 -9.54 -15.30 13.76
C ALA A 14 -10.49 -16.28 13.04
N PRO A 15 -11.50 -16.84 13.73
CA PRO A 15 -12.37 -17.85 13.14
C PRO A 15 -13.14 -17.26 11.95
N ARG A 16 -12.97 -17.88 10.78
CA ARG A 16 -13.76 -17.54 9.59
C ARG A 16 -15.22 -17.87 9.84
N ARG A 17 -16.06 -16.85 9.94
CA ARG A 17 -17.49 -17.04 9.71
C ARG A 17 -17.73 -16.89 8.20
N HIS A 18 -18.32 -17.93 7.60
CA HIS A 18 -18.81 -17.86 6.23
C HIS A 18 -19.66 -16.60 6.05
N GLY A 19 -19.32 -15.76 5.06
CA GLY A 19 -20.14 -14.61 4.67
C GLY A 19 -19.91 -13.31 5.45
N THR A 20 -18.91 -13.23 6.34
CA THR A 20 -18.50 -11.93 6.91
C THR A 20 -17.22 -11.45 6.26
N ALA A 21 -17.28 -10.30 5.56
CA ALA A 21 -16.10 -9.52 5.26
C ALA A 21 -15.28 -9.33 6.56
N PRO A 22 -13.94 -9.38 6.53
CA PRO A 22 -13.10 -9.36 7.74
C PRO A 22 -13.11 -8.04 8.52
N HIS A 23 -14.09 -7.16 8.27
CA HIS A 23 -14.11 -5.78 8.74
C HIS A 23 -15.26 -5.57 9.73
N GLY A 24 -14.98 -4.81 10.80
CA GLY A 24 -16.01 -4.34 11.72
C GLY A 24 -17.02 -3.42 11.00
N PRO A 25 -18.23 -3.28 11.55
CA PRO A 25 -19.26 -2.41 10.99
C PRO A 25 -18.80 -0.95 11.05
N GLY A 26 -18.33 -0.38 9.93
CA GLY A 26 -17.95 1.03 9.84
C GLY A 26 -16.88 1.41 8.82
N GLU A 27 -16.15 0.46 8.23
CA GLU A 27 -15.13 0.77 7.23
C GLU A 27 -15.65 0.50 5.81
N ASN A 28 -15.84 1.54 4.99
CA ASN A 28 -16.26 1.46 3.58
C ASN A 28 -15.11 0.97 2.68
N VAL A 29 -14.63 -0.25 2.93
CA VAL A 29 -13.56 -0.87 2.15
C VAL A 29 -14.13 -1.30 0.80
N ARG A 30 -13.70 -0.63 -0.27
CA ARG A 30 -14.05 -0.97 -1.67
C ARG A 30 -12.86 -1.42 -2.49
N ALA A 31 -11.69 -1.53 -1.86
CA ALA A 31 -10.50 -2.02 -2.52
C ALA A 31 -9.53 -2.73 -1.58
N VAL A 32 -8.81 -3.72 -2.11
CA VAL A 32 -7.77 -4.47 -1.40
C VAL A 32 -6.50 -4.54 -2.22
N VAL A 33 -5.35 -4.28 -1.59
CA VAL A 33 -4.01 -4.51 -2.15
C VAL A 33 -3.35 -5.66 -1.42
N ALA A 34 -3.05 -6.73 -2.16
CA ALA A 34 -2.37 -7.93 -1.65
C ALA A 34 -0.93 -7.99 -2.18
N LEU A 35 0.07 -7.94 -1.29
CA LEU A 35 1.50 -8.08 -1.64
C LEU A 35 2.03 -9.51 -1.44
N ASN A 36 1.25 -10.51 -1.85
CA ASN A 36 1.55 -11.93 -1.69
C ASN A 36 1.49 -12.65 -3.05
N GLU A 37 2.24 -13.74 -3.20
CA GLU A 37 2.04 -14.68 -4.31
C GLU A 37 0.82 -15.58 -4.06
N GLU A 38 0.21 -16.09 -5.12
CA GLU A 38 -1.06 -16.84 -5.09
C GLU A 38 -1.00 -18.09 -4.21
N TYR A 39 0.17 -18.75 -4.14
CA TYR A 39 0.38 -19.91 -3.27
C TYR A 39 0.39 -19.57 -1.77
N GLU A 40 0.68 -18.32 -1.38
CA GLU A 40 0.67 -17.91 0.03
C GLU A 40 -0.74 -17.65 0.57
N THR A 41 -1.71 -17.41 -0.33
CA THR A 41 -3.07 -16.97 0.01
C THR A 41 -4.15 -17.99 -0.36
N ARG A 42 -3.79 -19.04 -1.12
CA ARG A 42 -4.68 -20.08 -1.68
C ARG A 42 -5.61 -20.74 -0.66
N PHE A 43 -5.26 -20.73 0.63
CA PHE A 43 -6.08 -21.30 1.69
C PHE A 43 -6.54 -20.29 2.75
N LEU A 44 -6.03 -19.05 2.76
CA LEU A 44 -6.18 -18.10 3.88
C LEU A 44 -7.00 -16.85 3.58
N CYS A 45 -7.16 -16.48 2.30
CA CYS A 45 -7.80 -15.22 1.91
C CYS A 45 -8.96 -15.46 0.94
N CYS A 46 -9.91 -14.52 0.91
CA CYS A 46 -10.94 -14.48 -0.15
C CYS A 46 -10.27 -14.38 -1.53
N SER A 47 -10.74 -15.21 -2.45
CA SER A 47 -10.41 -15.17 -3.87
C SER A 47 -10.82 -13.84 -4.50
N ALA A 48 -10.24 -13.50 -5.66
CA ALA A 48 -10.63 -12.31 -6.40
C ALA A 48 -12.13 -12.28 -6.71
N GLN A 49 -12.72 -13.45 -6.99
CA GLN A 49 -14.15 -13.62 -7.26
C GLN A 49 -15.02 -13.33 -6.03
N GLU A 50 -14.59 -13.72 -4.83
CA GLU A 50 -15.31 -13.41 -3.59
C GLU A 50 -15.25 -11.91 -3.26
N TRP A 51 -14.12 -11.25 -3.51
CA TRP A 51 -14.00 -9.80 -3.36
C TRP A 51 -14.88 -9.06 -4.36
N GLU A 52 -14.89 -9.50 -5.61
CA GLU A 52 -15.74 -8.93 -6.66
C GLU A 52 -17.23 -9.09 -6.34
N ALA A 53 -17.64 -10.25 -5.84
CA ALA A 53 -19.01 -10.48 -5.37
C ALA A 53 -19.42 -9.57 -4.20
N MET A 54 -18.45 -9.11 -3.40
CA MET A 54 -18.65 -8.11 -2.34
C MET A 54 -18.52 -6.66 -2.83
N GLY A 55 -18.25 -6.44 -4.13
CA GLY A 55 -18.03 -5.11 -4.71
C GLY A 55 -16.72 -4.47 -4.25
N VAL A 56 -15.67 -5.27 -4.05
CA VAL A 56 -14.33 -4.84 -3.64
C VAL A 56 -13.33 -5.13 -4.75
N GLU A 57 -12.64 -4.11 -5.26
CA GLU A 57 -11.61 -4.24 -6.30
C GLU A 57 -10.31 -4.78 -5.68
N GLN A 58 -9.75 -5.88 -6.20
CA GLN A 58 -8.48 -6.43 -5.72
C GLN A 58 -7.32 -6.12 -6.67
N LEU A 59 -6.27 -5.49 -6.14
CA LEU A 59 -4.96 -5.39 -6.77
C LEU A 59 -3.96 -6.35 -6.11
N ARG A 60 -3.40 -7.27 -6.89
CA ARG A 60 -2.33 -8.15 -6.45
C ARG A 60 -0.99 -7.68 -6.98
N LEU A 61 -0.02 -7.47 -6.08
CA LEU A 61 1.34 -7.07 -6.42
C LEU A 61 2.30 -8.19 -5.99
N SER A 62 2.69 -9.05 -6.94
CA SER A 62 3.65 -10.12 -6.67
C SER A 62 5.00 -9.53 -6.26
N THR A 63 5.44 -9.85 -5.04
CA THR A 63 6.80 -9.53 -4.58
C THR A 63 7.64 -10.79 -4.70
N VAL A 64 8.65 -10.79 -5.58
CA VAL A 64 9.52 -11.96 -5.79
C VAL A 64 10.20 -12.31 -4.46
N ASP A 65 9.94 -13.54 -3.99
CA ASP A 65 10.02 -13.97 -2.59
C ASP A 65 11.44 -14.06 -2.00
N LEU A 66 12.49 -13.80 -2.79
CA LEU A 66 13.88 -13.94 -2.33
C LEU A 66 14.37 -12.78 -1.46
N THR A 67 13.69 -11.63 -1.46
CA THR A 67 14.11 -10.47 -0.63
C THR A 67 12.98 -9.81 0.16
N GLY A 68 11.72 -10.07 -0.18
CA GLY A 68 10.57 -9.42 0.46
C GLY A 68 10.48 -7.91 0.21
N VAL A 69 11.14 -7.40 -0.83
CA VAL A 69 11.16 -5.98 -1.20
C VAL A 69 10.30 -5.77 -2.45
N PRO A 70 9.26 -4.91 -2.40
CA PRO A 70 8.49 -4.56 -3.59
C PRO A 70 9.34 -3.77 -4.58
N THR A 71 9.16 -4.02 -5.88
CA THR A 71 9.81 -3.23 -6.93
C THR A 71 9.26 -1.81 -6.95
N LEU A 72 10.03 -0.87 -7.51
CA LEU A 72 9.60 0.52 -7.65
C LEU A 72 8.30 0.63 -8.47
N GLU A 73 8.17 -0.17 -9.51
CA GLU A 73 6.96 -0.22 -10.34
C GLU A 73 5.74 -0.71 -9.54
N ASN A 74 5.91 -1.76 -8.72
CA ASN A 74 4.84 -2.25 -7.86
C ASN A 74 4.44 -1.22 -6.81
N LEU A 75 5.40 -0.50 -6.24
CA LEU A 75 5.12 0.61 -5.33
C LEU A 75 4.28 1.69 -6.03
N ARG A 76 4.66 2.11 -7.24
CA ARG A 76 3.90 3.11 -8.00
C ARG A 76 2.49 2.64 -8.32
N LYS A 77 2.34 1.42 -8.85
CA LYS A 77 1.03 0.81 -9.14
C LYS A 77 0.15 0.73 -7.89
N GLY A 78 0.70 0.28 -6.77
CA GLY A 78 -0.04 0.20 -5.51
C GLY A 78 -0.45 1.56 -4.96
N VAL A 79 0.43 2.57 -5.04
CA VAL A 79 0.13 3.93 -4.60
C VAL A 79 -0.94 4.58 -5.48
N GLU A 80 -0.83 4.46 -6.80
CA GLU A 80 -1.83 4.97 -7.76
C GLU A 80 -3.21 4.34 -7.52
N PHE A 81 -3.25 3.03 -7.27
CA PHE A 81 -4.47 2.32 -6.92
C PHE A 81 -5.08 2.83 -5.61
N ILE A 82 -4.27 3.02 -4.56
CA ILE A 82 -4.74 3.58 -3.29
C ILE A 82 -5.33 4.98 -3.49
N LEU A 83 -4.65 5.82 -4.29
CA LEU A 83 -5.10 7.18 -4.58
C LEU A 83 -6.41 7.22 -5.38
N LYS A 84 -6.56 6.36 -6.38
CA LYS A 84 -7.80 6.21 -7.18
C LYS A 84 -9.00 5.95 -6.27
N HIS A 85 -8.90 4.97 -5.37
CA HIS A 85 -10.01 4.65 -4.47
C HIS A 85 -10.23 5.72 -3.40
N ARG A 86 -9.16 6.33 -2.88
CA ARG A 86 -9.26 7.46 -1.94
C ARG A 86 -10.03 8.64 -2.55
N ALA A 87 -9.77 8.96 -3.81
CA ALA A 87 -10.44 10.06 -4.52
C ALA A 87 -11.97 9.82 -4.63
N CYS A 88 -12.40 8.56 -4.70
CA CYS A 88 -13.80 8.16 -4.68
C CYS A 88 -14.40 8.04 -3.26
N GLY A 89 -13.68 8.46 -2.20
CA GLY A 89 -14.14 8.33 -0.82
C GLY A 89 -14.12 6.90 -0.28
N ASN A 90 -13.45 5.98 -0.97
CA ASN A 90 -13.37 4.58 -0.58
C ASN A 90 -12.15 4.32 0.31
N SER A 91 -12.31 3.37 1.23
CA SER A 91 -11.19 2.83 2.01
C SER A 91 -10.50 1.70 1.26
N VAL A 92 -9.19 1.62 1.42
CA VAL A 92 -8.33 0.61 0.80
C VAL A 92 -7.66 -0.21 1.89
N TYR A 93 -7.75 -1.53 1.77
CA TYR A 93 -7.13 -2.48 2.69
C TYR A 93 -5.80 -2.98 2.12
N VAL A 94 -4.66 -2.74 2.77
CA VAL A 94 -3.35 -3.21 2.28
C VAL A 94 -2.80 -4.28 3.18
N HIS A 95 -2.58 -5.48 2.63
CA HIS A 95 -2.05 -6.60 3.40
C HIS A 95 -0.92 -7.34 2.69
N CYS A 96 -0.11 -8.03 3.51
CA CYS A 96 0.78 -9.08 3.05
C CYS A 96 0.46 -10.37 3.82
N LYS A 97 1.46 -11.07 4.35
CA LYS A 97 1.28 -12.26 5.20
C LYS A 97 1.13 -11.89 6.68
N ALA A 98 2.11 -11.18 7.25
CA ALA A 98 2.10 -10.76 8.66
C ALA A 98 1.80 -9.26 8.84
N GLY A 99 1.67 -8.50 7.75
CA GLY A 99 1.43 -7.05 7.77
C GLY A 99 2.54 -6.19 8.40
N ARG A 100 3.74 -6.75 8.58
CA ARG A 100 4.85 -6.09 9.29
C ARG A 100 5.88 -5.40 8.40
N SER A 101 6.01 -5.81 7.14
CA SER A 101 7.16 -5.45 6.31
C SER A 101 6.78 -5.00 4.89
N ARG A 102 6.30 -5.92 4.05
CA ARG A 102 5.88 -5.62 2.65
C ARG A 102 4.77 -4.56 2.56
N SER A 103 3.68 -4.75 3.31
CA SER A 103 2.57 -3.78 3.35
C SER A 103 2.98 -2.44 3.94
N ALA A 104 3.77 -2.44 5.01
CA ALA A 104 4.30 -1.22 5.62
C ALA A 104 5.15 -0.41 4.63
N THR A 105 5.92 -1.07 3.78
CA THR A 105 6.70 -0.42 2.71
C THR A 105 5.78 0.27 1.69
N LEU A 106 4.69 -0.37 1.27
CA LEU A 106 3.74 0.27 0.35
C LEU A 106 3.03 1.47 0.98
N VAL A 107 2.63 1.36 2.24
CA VAL A 107 2.01 2.47 2.98
C VAL A 107 3.00 3.62 3.16
N ALA A 108 4.29 3.33 3.39
CA ALA A 108 5.32 4.36 3.45
C ALA A 108 5.44 5.09 2.10
N ALA A 109 5.48 4.36 0.98
CA ALA A 109 5.49 4.96 -0.35
C ALA A 109 4.25 5.84 -0.61
N TYR A 110 3.08 5.43 -0.15
CA TYR A 110 1.85 6.23 -0.21
C TYR A 110 1.96 7.53 0.60
N LEU A 111 2.50 7.47 1.83
CA LEU A 111 2.68 8.67 2.67
C LEU A 111 3.68 9.64 2.06
N ILE A 112 4.79 9.13 1.51
CA ILE A 112 5.76 9.93 0.76
C ILE A 112 5.06 10.62 -0.41
N GLN A 113 4.18 9.91 -1.13
CA GLN A 113 3.48 10.46 -2.29
C GLN A 113 2.47 11.56 -1.93
N VAL A 114 1.76 11.43 -0.82
CA VAL A 114 0.69 12.36 -0.41
C VAL A 114 1.22 13.56 0.37
N HIS A 115 2.22 13.34 1.23
CA HIS A 115 2.70 14.37 2.15
C HIS A 115 4.08 14.92 1.79
N HIS A 116 4.75 14.39 0.75
CA HIS A 116 6.12 14.74 0.39
C HIS A 116 7.11 14.56 1.55
N TRP A 117 6.81 13.63 2.45
CA TRP A 117 7.66 13.30 3.59
C TRP A 117 8.90 12.53 3.14
N SER A 118 9.96 12.65 3.93
CA SER A 118 11.12 11.77 3.83
C SER A 118 10.72 10.32 4.15
N PRO A 119 11.47 9.33 3.63
CA PRO A 119 11.27 7.93 3.98
C PRO A 119 11.25 7.68 5.49
N GLN A 120 12.13 8.34 6.25
CA GLN A 120 12.21 8.24 7.70
C GLN A 120 10.93 8.72 8.38
N GLU A 121 10.44 9.91 8.03
CA GLU A 121 9.19 10.47 8.58
C GLU A 121 7.98 9.57 8.30
N ALA A 122 7.89 9.03 7.08
CA ALA A 122 6.83 8.11 6.71
C ALA A 122 6.88 6.81 7.55
N ILE A 123 8.08 6.25 7.76
CA ILE A 123 8.28 5.06 8.59
C ILE A 123 7.92 5.33 10.05
N GLU A 124 8.34 6.46 10.61
CA GLU A 124 8.04 6.86 11.99
C GLU A 124 6.54 7.08 12.21
N ALA A 125 5.87 7.73 11.25
CA ALA A 125 4.42 7.92 11.30
C ALA A 125 3.68 6.57 11.34
N ILE A 126 4.15 5.60 10.56
CA ILE A 126 3.61 4.24 10.59
C ILE A 126 3.93 3.55 11.93
N ALA A 127 5.15 3.71 12.45
CA ALA A 127 5.59 3.08 13.70
C ALA A 127 4.77 3.57 14.91
N LYS A 128 4.35 4.85 14.91
CA LYS A 128 3.46 5.41 15.94
C LYS A 128 2.10 4.74 16.00
N ILE A 129 1.59 4.27 14.85
CA ILE A 129 0.29 3.58 14.76
C ILE A 129 0.47 2.08 14.95
N ARG A 130 1.59 1.53 14.46
CA ARG A 130 1.96 0.11 14.59
C ARG A 130 3.43 -0.02 15.02
N PRO A 131 3.69 -0.18 16.32
CA PRO A 131 5.07 -0.29 16.82
C PRO A 131 5.78 -1.58 16.38
N HIS A 132 5.04 -2.58 15.88
CA HIS A 132 5.59 -3.87 15.42
C HIS A 132 5.97 -3.91 13.94
N ILE A 133 6.04 -2.76 13.25
CA ILE A 133 6.57 -2.74 11.88
C ILE A 133 8.06 -3.08 11.86
N LEU A 134 8.49 -3.76 10.80
CA LEU A 134 9.88 -4.07 10.54
C LEU A 134 10.19 -3.78 9.07
N ILE A 135 10.73 -2.59 8.82
CA ILE A 135 11.20 -2.17 7.51
C ILE A 135 12.71 -2.37 7.48
N ARG A 136 13.18 -3.27 6.61
CA ARG A 136 14.60 -3.63 6.48
C ARG A 136 15.34 -2.59 5.64
N HIS A 137 16.66 -2.51 5.80
CA HIS A 137 17.52 -1.57 5.05
C HIS A 137 17.25 -1.58 3.54
N LYS A 138 17.11 -2.75 2.90
CA LYS A 138 16.80 -2.86 1.47
C LYS A 138 15.45 -2.23 1.10
N GLN A 139 14.45 -2.28 1.97
CA GLN A 139 13.15 -1.63 1.75
C GLN A 139 13.28 -0.11 1.90
N VAL A 140 14.07 0.36 2.87
CA VAL A 140 14.40 1.78 3.02
C VAL A 140 15.08 2.33 1.76
N GLN A 141 16.07 1.62 1.21
CA GLN A 141 16.75 2.02 -0.03
C GLN A 141 15.79 2.16 -1.22
N VAL A 142 14.79 1.28 -1.33
CA VAL A 142 13.76 1.40 -2.36
C VAL A 142 12.86 2.61 -2.10
N LEU A 143 12.49 2.89 -0.85
CA LEU A 143 11.73 4.09 -0.49
C LEU A 143 12.50 5.39 -0.77
N GLU A 144 13.81 5.41 -0.52
CA GLU A 144 14.69 6.53 -0.87
C GLU A 144 14.75 6.74 -2.39
N THR A 145 14.86 5.64 -3.14
CA THR A 145 14.82 5.68 -4.61
C THR A 145 13.47 6.18 -5.12
N PHE A 146 12.37 5.74 -4.49
CA PHE A 146 11.02 6.21 -4.79
C PHE A 146 10.86 7.70 -4.53
N HIS A 147 11.29 8.17 -3.35
CA HIS A 147 11.25 9.59 -2.97
C HIS A 147 12.08 10.44 -3.94
N ARG A 148 13.30 10.00 -4.31
CA ARG A 148 14.13 10.71 -5.29
C ARG A 148 13.45 10.83 -6.65
N ASN A 149 12.86 9.74 -7.15
CA ASN A 149 12.14 9.71 -8.43
C ASN A 149 10.88 10.59 -8.41
N MET A 150 10.27 10.79 -7.25
CA MET A 150 9.17 11.75 -7.09
C MET A 150 9.65 13.19 -7.20
N LEU A 151 10.76 13.53 -6.53
CA LEU A 151 11.33 14.87 -6.55
C LEU A 151 11.80 15.27 -7.96
N THR A 152 12.44 14.35 -8.70
CA THR A 152 12.86 14.61 -10.08
C THR A 152 11.70 14.82 -11.03
N ARG A 153 10.58 14.11 -10.87
CA ARG A 153 9.36 14.35 -11.67
C ARG A 153 8.74 15.72 -11.35
N THR A 154 8.78 16.13 -10.09
CA THR A 154 8.24 17.43 -9.66
C THR A 154 9.06 18.58 -10.21
N THR A 155 10.39 18.50 -10.14
CA THR A 155 11.30 19.53 -10.68
C THR A 155 11.27 19.58 -12.20
N ALA A 156 11.20 18.42 -12.89
CA ALA A 156 11.04 18.39 -14.34
C ALA A 156 9.70 19.01 -14.80
N TYR A 157 8.61 18.77 -14.07
CA TYR A 157 7.30 19.37 -14.36
C TYR A 157 7.31 20.88 -14.16
N GLN A 158 7.90 21.38 -13.07
CA GLN A 158 8.05 22.81 -12.80
C GLN A 158 8.89 23.51 -13.87
N LYS A 159 9.98 22.88 -14.32
CA LYS A 159 10.87 23.42 -15.35
C LYS A 159 10.24 23.45 -16.75
N ALA A 160 9.36 22.50 -17.04
CA ALA A 160 8.61 22.47 -18.31
C ALA A 160 7.50 23.53 -18.36
N HIS A 161 6.87 23.87 -17.23
CA HIS A 161 5.79 24.87 -17.17
C HIS A 161 6.30 26.32 -17.12
N THR A 162 7.50 26.58 -16.57
CA THR A 162 8.10 27.92 -16.62
C THR A 162 8.68 28.27 -18.00
N SER A 163 8.95 27.29 -18.86
CA SER A 163 9.51 27.52 -20.21
C SER A 163 8.47 27.88 -21.29
N SER A 164 7.16 27.82 -21.00
CA SER A 164 6.09 28.22 -21.93
C SER A 164 5.51 29.62 -21.65
N ALA A 165 6.05 30.36 -20.67
CA ALA A 165 5.62 31.71 -20.33
C ALA A 165 6.57 32.82 -20.83
N GLU A 166 7.62 32.48 -21.60
CA GLU A 166 8.61 33.44 -22.13
C GLU A 166 8.70 33.44 -23.67
N VAL A 167 7.61 33.21 -24.40
CA VAL A 167 7.58 33.38 -25.86
C VAL A 167 6.46 34.30 -26.30
#